data_AF-A0A1F7YMB5-F1
#
_entry.id   AF-A0A1F7YMB5-F1
#
_cell.length_a   1.000
_cell.length_b   1.000
_cell.length_c   1.000
_cell.angle_alpha   90.00
_cell.angle_beta   90.00
_cell.angle_gamma   90.00
#
_symmetry.space_group_name_H-M   'P 1'
#
loop_
_entity.id
_entity.type
_entity.pdbx_description
1 polymer ?
#
loop_
_entity_poly.entity_id
_entity_poly.type
_entity_poly.pdbx_seq_one_letter_code
_entity_poly.pdbx_strand_id
1 'polypeptide(L)'
;MAYRPKDQKERVVHRLKIAQGHLKKVQQMVEEDAYCIDVIHQSQAVQKALKTIDSVILENHLKECVTEAISEGRTDEAVSEVMNVFKKAN
;
A
#
# COMPACT_ATOMS: atom_id res chain seq x y z
N MET A 1 14.18 15.60 -14.29
CA MET A 1 14.90 14.47 -13.65
C MET A 1 13.86 13.43 -13.24
N ALA A 2 13.94 12.19 -13.73
CA ALA A 2 12.99 11.14 -13.33
C ALA A 2 13.30 10.68 -11.88
N TYR A 3 12.27 10.50 -11.06
CA TYR A 3 12.42 9.95 -9.70
C TYR A 3 12.98 8.51 -9.77
N ARG A 4 14.02 8.22 -8.99
CA ARG A 4 14.63 6.89 -8.90
C ARG A 4 14.86 6.54 -7.43
N PRO A 5 14.09 5.60 -6.84
CA PRO A 5 14.27 5.20 -5.45
C PRO A 5 15.58 4.42 -5.28
N LYS A 6 16.27 4.63 -4.15
CA LYS A 6 17.50 3.91 -3.77
C LYS A 6 17.20 2.52 -3.24
N ASP A 7 16.10 2.37 -2.52
CA ASP A 7 15.64 1.11 -1.93
C ASP A 7 14.10 0.99 -1.97
N GLN A 8 13.58 -0.16 -1.51
CA GLN A 8 12.13 -0.40 -1.44
C GLN A 8 11.44 0.50 -0.43
N LYS A 9 12.09 0.82 0.70
CA LYS A 9 11.55 1.71 1.72
C LYS A 9 11.29 3.11 1.16
N GLU A 10 12.24 3.68 0.43
CA GLU A 10 12.10 4.98 -0.22
C GLU A 10 10.97 4.96 -1.25
N ARG A 11 10.87 3.89 -2.04
CA ARG A 11 9.79 3.69 -3.01
C ARG A 11 8.42 3.68 -2.34
N VAL A 12 8.27 2.96 -1.23
CA VAL A 12 7.03 2.89 -0.45
C VAL A 12 6.69 4.25 0.14
N VAL A 13 7.64 4.90 0.81
CA VAL A 13 7.43 6.25 1.40
C VAL A 13 7.03 7.28 0.34
N HIS A 14 7.66 7.26 -0.83
CA HIS A 14 7.30 8.16 -1.93
C HIS A 14 5.86 7.94 -2.41
N ARG A 15 5.44 6.69 -2.58
CA ARG A 15 4.05 6.37 -2.98
C ARG A 15 3.05 6.75 -1.89
N LEU A 16 3.38 6.55 -0.61
CA LEU A 16 2.55 6.99 0.52
C LEU A 16 2.36 8.52 0.52
N LYS A 17 3.41 9.29 0.23
CA LYS A 17 3.31 10.77 0.11
C LYS A 17 2.36 11.19 -1.03
N ILE A 18 2.38 10.48 -2.15
CA ILE A 18 1.44 10.72 -3.26
C ILE A 18 0.00 10.41 -2.82
N ALA A 19 -0.23 9.24 -2.22
CA ALA A 19 -1.54 8.85 -1.70
C ALA A 19 -2.08 9.84 -0.64
N GLN A 20 -1.19 10.34 0.22
CA GLN A 20 -1.52 11.39 1.20
C GLN A 20 -1.98 12.68 0.50
N GLY A 21 -1.31 13.10 -0.58
CA GLY A 21 -1.73 14.26 -1.38
C GLY A 21 -3.12 14.06 -1.99
N HIS A 22 -3.41 12.87 -2.51
CA HIS A 22 -4.72 12.54 -3.04
C HIS A 22 -5.80 12.55 -1.95
N LEU A 23 -5.51 12.01 -0.76
CA LEU A 23 -6.43 12.02 0.37
C LEU A 23 -6.72 13.45 0.86
N LYS A 24 -5.70 14.31 0.92
CA LYS A 24 -5.90 15.74 1.21
C LYS A 24 -6.84 16.40 0.20
N LYS A 25 -6.73 16.04 -1.08
CA LYS A 25 -7.67 16.55 -2.10
C LYS A 25 -9.09 16.07 -1.86
N VAL A 26 -9.30 14.80 -1.48
CA VAL A 26 -10.62 14.29 -1.10
C VAL A 26 -11.22 15.11 0.06
N GLN A 27 -10.42 15.38 1.10
CA GLN A 27 -10.85 16.21 2.23
C GLN A 27 -11.30 17.61 1.78
N GLN A 28 -10.47 18.29 0.98
CA GLN A 28 -10.80 19.60 0.43
C GLN A 28 -12.09 19.57 -0.42
N MET A 29 -12.28 18.54 -1.25
CA MET A 29 -13.50 18.42 -2.07
C MET A 29 -14.77 18.29 -1.21
N VAL A 30 -14.68 17.63 -0.05
CA VAL A 30 -15.80 17.53 0.89
C VAL A 30 -16.04 18.88 1.58
N GLU A 31 -14.97 19.57 2.01
CA GLU A 31 -15.06 20.90 2.63
C GLU A 31 -15.62 21.97 1.67
N GLU A 32 -15.43 21.80 0.37
CA GLU A 32 -15.90 22.69 -0.70
C GLU A 32 -17.27 22.28 -1.28
N ASP A 33 -17.99 21.34 -0.65
CA ASP A 33 -19.29 20.82 -1.11
C ASP A 33 -19.27 20.34 -2.58
N ALA A 34 -18.16 19.74 -3.01
CA ALA A 34 -18.01 19.23 -4.39
C ALA A 34 -18.99 18.09 -4.69
N TYR A 35 -19.25 17.87 -5.99
CA TYR A 35 -20.18 16.84 -6.44
C TYR A 35 -19.81 15.45 -5.92
N CYS A 36 -20.76 14.78 -5.25
CA CYS A 36 -20.49 13.58 -4.47
C CYS A 36 -19.87 12.44 -5.30
N ILE A 37 -20.26 12.29 -6.56
CA ILE A 37 -19.72 11.23 -7.43
C ILE A 37 -18.23 11.47 -7.72
N ASP A 38 -17.81 12.73 -7.88
CA ASP A 38 -16.40 13.06 -8.10
C ASP A 38 -15.56 12.82 -6.84
N VAL A 39 -16.11 13.13 -5.66
CA VAL A 39 -15.50 12.78 -4.37
C VAL A 39 -15.30 11.27 -4.26
N ILE A 40 -16.30 10.48 -4.64
CA ILE A 40 -16.23 9.01 -4.61
C ILE A 40 -15.15 8.50 -5.58
N HIS A 41 -15.11 9.00 -6.81
CA HIS A 41 -14.06 8.62 -7.77
C HIS A 41 -12.66 8.95 -7.25
N GLN A 42 -12.48 10.13 -6.66
CA GLN A 42 -11.19 10.53 -6.09
C GLN A 42 -10.81 9.66 -4.87
N SER A 43 -11.77 9.31 -4.02
CA SER A 43 -11.58 8.38 -2.91
C SER A 43 -11.18 6.98 -3.39
N GLN A 44 -11.83 6.46 -4.43
CA GLN A 44 -11.46 5.18 -5.06
C GLN A 44 -10.03 5.21 -5.64
N ALA A 45 -9.59 6.35 -6.17
CA ALA A 45 -8.21 6.52 -6.62
C ALA A 45 -7.20 6.40 -5.46
N VAL A 46 -7.53 6.95 -4.28
CA VAL A 46 -6.73 6.76 -3.06
C VAL A 46 -6.68 5.28 -2.68
N GLN A 47 -7.82 4.59 -2.65
CA GLN A 47 -7.88 3.16 -2.33
C GLN A 47 -7.02 2.31 -3.29
N LYS A 48 -7.07 2.61 -4.59
CA LYS A 48 -6.24 1.91 -5.60
C LYS A 48 -4.74 2.18 -5.40
N ALA A 49 -4.37 3.41 -5.01
CA ALA A 49 -3.01 3.75 -4.67
C ALA A 49 -2.51 2.94 -3.46
N LEU A 50 -3.33 2.83 -2.40
CA LEU A 50 -3.03 2.04 -1.21
C LEU A 50 -2.84 0.55 -1.55
N LYS A 51 -3.76 -0.06 -2.32
CA LYS A 51 -3.60 -1.46 -2.79
C LYS A 51 -2.29 -1.70 -3.53
N THR A 52 -1.85 -0.72 -4.33
CA THR A 52 -0.57 -0.80 -5.04
C THR A 52 0.62 -0.72 -4.06
N ILE A 53 0.52 0.11 -3.03
CA ILE A 53 1.54 0.23 -1.98
C ILE A 53 1.64 -1.08 -1.18
N ASP A 54 0.51 -1.65 -0.79
CA ASP A 54 0.45 -2.92 -0.06
C ASP A 54 1.11 -4.05 -0.86
N SER A 55 0.88 -4.09 -2.17
CA SER A 55 1.53 -5.08 -3.05
C SER A 55 3.05 -4.95 -3.06
N VAL A 56 3.59 -3.72 -3.05
CA VAL A 56 5.04 -3.47 -2.99
C VAL A 56 5.61 -3.87 -1.62
N ILE A 57 4.89 -3.58 -0.54
CA ILE A 57 5.29 -3.97 0.82
C ILE A 57 5.31 -5.50 0.94
N LEU A 58 4.26 -6.16 0.45
CA LEU A 58 4.17 -7.62 0.46
C LEU A 58 5.29 -8.27 -0.35
N GLU A 59 5.57 -7.77 -1.55
CA GLU A 59 6.69 -8.26 -2.36
C GLU A 59 8.02 -8.19 -1.61
N ASN A 60 8.25 -7.10 -0.86
CA ASN A 60 9.45 -6.96 -0.04
C ASN A 60 9.48 -7.99 1.11
N HIS A 61 8.37 -8.14 1.83
CA HIS A 61 8.26 -9.10 2.92
C HIS A 61 8.49 -10.55 2.46
N LEU A 62 7.95 -10.92 1.30
CA LEU A 62 8.16 -12.25 0.71
C LEU A 62 9.63 -12.49 0.34
N LYS A 63 10.36 -11.45 -0.11
CA LYS A 63 11.77 -11.58 -0.52
C LYS A 63 12.74 -11.64 0.66
N GLU A 64 12.46 -10.90 1.72
CA GLU A 64 13.35 -10.78 2.87
C GLU A 64 12.93 -11.74 3.99
N CYS A 65 11.82 -11.42 4.67
CA CYS A 65 11.40 -12.10 5.89
C CYS A 65 11.00 -13.56 5.64
N VAL A 66 10.25 -13.85 4.56
CA VAL A 66 9.80 -15.22 4.28
C VAL A 66 10.97 -16.11 3.85
N THR A 67 11.89 -15.60 3.03
CA THR A 67 13.11 -16.33 2.65
C THR A 67 13.96 -16.70 3.86
N GLU A 68 14.10 -15.78 4.81
CA GLU A 68 14.80 -16.00 6.08
C GLU A 68 14.05 -17.05 6.94
N ALA A 69 12.74 -16.91 7.11
CA ALA A 69 11.93 -17.86 7.86
C ALA A 69 11.99 -19.29 7.29
N ILE A 70 11.99 -19.44 5.96
CA ILE A 70 12.18 -20.73 5.29
C ILE A 70 13.54 -21.33 5.64
N SER A 71 14.59 -20.52 5.62
CA SER A 71 15.95 -20.96 5.94
C SER A 71 16.11 -21.41 7.39
N GLU A 72 15.27 -20.87 8.28
CA GLU A 72 15.24 -21.19 9.71
C GLU A 72 14.20 -22.27 10.09
N GLY A 73 13.53 -22.88 9.09
CA GLY A 73 12.53 -23.93 9.33
C GLY A 73 11.18 -23.43 9.86
N ARG A 74 10.93 -22.11 9.84
CA ARG A 74 9.66 -21.47 10.28
C ARG A 74 8.69 -21.22 9.13
N THR A 75 8.65 -22.12 8.15
CA THR A 75 7.85 -21.94 6.92
C THR A 75 6.36 -21.82 7.21
N ASP A 76 5.80 -22.68 8.05
CA ASP A 76 4.35 -22.70 8.32
C ASP A 76 3.87 -21.42 9.02
N GLU A 77 4.71 -20.85 9.89
CA GLU A 77 4.44 -19.57 10.55
C GLU A 77 4.40 -18.43 9.53
N ALA A 78 5.43 -18.33 8.68
CA ALA A 78 5.52 -17.30 7.64
C ALA A 78 4.36 -17.38 6.63
N VAL A 79 3.98 -18.58 6.20
CA VAL A 79 2.82 -18.77 5.31
C VAL A 79 1.53 -18.35 6.03
N SER A 80 1.37 -18.72 7.30
CA SER A 80 0.19 -18.36 8.08
C SER A 80 0.05 -16.84 8.26
N GLU A 81 1.16 -16.13 8.50
CA GLU A 81 1.21 -14.67 8.57
C GLU A 81 0.69 -14.03 7.28
N VAL A 82 1.24 -14.42 6.13
CA VAL A 82 0.84 -13.90 4.81
C VAL A 82 -0.63 -14.17 4.54
N MET A 83 -1.11 -15.39 4.82
CA MET A 83 -2.51 -15.76 4.62
C MET A 83 -3.48 -14.94 5.48
N ASN A 84 -3.06 -14.52 6.68
CA ASN A 84 -3.89 -13.70 7.57
C ASN A 84 -4.11 -12.28 7.03
N VAL A 85 -3.20 -11.74 6.21
CA VAL A 85 -3.37 -10.44 5.55
C VAL A 85 -4.57 -10.48 4.59
N PHE A 86 -4.71 -11.57 3.82
CA PHE A 86 -5.81 -11.71 2.85
C PHE A 86 -7.14 -12.10 3.48
N LYS A 87 -7.13 -12.85 4.60
CA LYS A 87 -8.36 -13.19 5.34
C LYS A 87 -9.05 -11.96 5.94
N LYS A 88 -8.31 -10.92 6.31
CA LYS A 88 -8.86 -9.67 6.87
C LYS A 88 -9.40 -8.70 5.82
N ALA A 89 -9.07 -8.90 4.56
CA ALA A 89 -9.42 -8.00 3.46
C ALA A 89 -10.79 -8.33 2.81
N ASN A 90 -11.55 -9.29 3.35
CA ASN A 90 -12.88 -9.70 2.91
C ASN A 90 -13.89 -9.60 4.06
#